data_AF-A0A3M2CXE3-F1
#
_entry.id   AF-A0A3M2CXE3-F1
#
_cell.length_a   1.000
_cell.length_b   1.000
_cell.length_c   1.000
_cell.angle_alpha   90.00
_cell.angle_beta   90.00
_cell.angle_gamma   90.00
#
_symmetry.space_group_name_H-M   'P 1'
#
loop_
_entity.id
_entity.type
_entity.pdbx_description
1 polymer ?
#
loop_
_entity_poly.entity_id
_entity_poly.type
_entity_poly.pdbx_seq_one_letter_code
_entity_poly.pdbx_strand_id
1 'polypeptide(L)' 'MSGAGQPVAAAQDPARRVALAAAEGLDEARCEDITVIDVRGLSQVTDYIVIASGTSDRQMRTAADKAQEAVEALG' A
#
# COMPACT_ATOMS: atom_id res chain seq x y z
N MET A 1 -20.94 2.94 -24.86
CA MET A 1 -20.41 3.85 -23.82
C MET A 1 -19.12 3.23 -23.33
N SER A 2 -18.00 3.65 -23.95
CA SER A 2 -16.68 3.05 -23.76
C SER A 2 -15.95 3.83 -22.68
N GLY A 3 -15.98 3.30 -21.46
CA GLY A 3 -15.13 3.76 -20.36
C GLY A 3 -13.80 3.01 -20.43
N ALA A 4 -12.98 3.30 -21.43
CA ALA A 4 -11.56 3.01 -21.34
C ALA A 4 -10.95 4.01 -20.35
N GLY A 5 -11.14 3.74 -19.04
CA GLY A 5 -10.47 4.46 -17.96
C GLY A 5 -8.98 4.35 -18.20
N GLN A 6 -8.37 5.50 -18.50
CA GLN A 6 -7.14 5.62 -19.25
C GLN A 6 -5.94 4.92 -18.56
N PRO A 7 -5.10 4.16 -19.29
CA PRO A 7 -3.89 3.54 -18.76
C PRO A 7 -2.74 4.50 -18.39
N VAL A 8 -2.99 5.82 -18.31
CA VAL A 8 -1.92 6.85 -18.22
C VAL A 8 -1.98 7.69 -16.93
N ALA A 9 -3.09 7.69 -16.19
CA ALA A 9 -3.18 8.43 -14.92
C ALA A 9 -2.58 7.67 -13.70
N ALA A 10 -2.44 6.34 -13.78
CA ALA A 10 -1.98 5.50 -12.68
C ALA A 10 -0.51 5.71 -12.27
N ALA A 11 0.30 6.36 -13.11
CA ALA A 11 1.70 6.66 -12.82
C ALA A 11 1.91 7.87 -11.89
N GLN A 12 0.87 8.70 -11.69
CA GLN A 12 0.97 9.93 -10.89
C GLN A 12 0.03 9.97 -9.67
N ASP A 13 -0.68 8.88 -9.38
CA ASP A 13 -1.60 8.79 -8.24
C ASP A 13 -0.82 8.82 -6.90
N PRO A 14 -0.93 9.90 -6.10
CA PRO A 14 -0.19 10.01 -4.84
C PRO A 14 -0.62 8.94 -3.84
N ALA A 15 -1.91 8.59 -3.78
CA ALA A 15 -2.42 7.59 -2.87
C ALA A 15 -1.88 6.20 -3.23
N ARG A 16 -1.77 5.91 -4.53
CA ARG A 16 -1.14 4.66 -5.01
C ARG A 16 0.34 4.59 -4.64
N ARG A 17 1.06 5.70 -4.74
CA ARG A 17 2.48 5.77 -4.34
C ARG A 17 2.67 5.47 -2.86
N VAL A 18 1.83 6.06 -2.00
CA VAL A 18 1.85 5.80 -0.55
C VAL A 18 1.55 4.33 -0.26
N ALA A 19 0.53 3.75 -0.90
CA ALA A 19 0.19 2.34 -0.72
C ALA A 19 1.32 1.39 -1.15
N LEU A 20 2.01 1.70 -2.26
CA LEU A 20 3.16 0.91 -2.71
C LEU A 20 4.36 1.04 -1.79
N ALA A 21 4.69 2.24 -1.31
CA ALA A 21 5.78 2.42 -0.35
C ALA A 21 5.51 1.69 0.98
N ALA A 22 4.27 1.73 1.48
CA ALA A 22 3.89 0.94 2.64
C ALA A 22 4.07 -0.57 2.37
N ALA A 23 3.68 -1.07 1.19
CA ALA A 23 3.88 -2.46 0.80
C ALA A 23 5.38 -2.84 0.71
N GLU A 24 6.23 -1.94 0.21
CA GLU A 24 7.69 -2.13 0.19
C GLU A 24 8.26 -2.23 1.61
N GLY A 25 7.84 -1.37 2.54
CA GLY A 25 8.26 -1.47 3.94
C GLY A 25 7.82 -2.79 4.61
N LEU A 26 6.63 -3.30 4.26
CA LEU A 26 6.16 -4.62 4.72
C LEU A 26 7.00 -5.76 4.13
N ASP A 27 7.43 -5.66 2.87
CA ASP A 27 8.31 -6.63 2.22
C ASP A 27 9.72 -6.63 2.84
N GLU A 28 10.27 -5.45 3.16
CA GLU A 28 11.54 -5.34 3.89
C GLU A 28 11.49 -6.02 5.27
N ALA A 29 10.32 -5.97 5.92
CA ALA A 29 10.06 -6.66 7.18
C ALA A 29 9.75 -8.16 7.01
N ARG A 30 9.85 -8.69 5.78
CA ARG A 30 9.59 -10.09 5.40
C ARG A 30 8.16 -10.55 5.69
N CYS A 31 7.19 -9.64 5.56
CA CYS A 31 5.78 -10.05 5.58
C CYS A 31 5.44 -10.89 4.35
N GLU A 32 4.42 -11.72 4.47
CA GLU A 32 3.90 -12.59 3.42
C GLU A 32 2.53 -12.10 2.95
N ASP A 33 2.05 -12.61 1.81
CA ASP A 33 0.74 -12.30 1.24
C ASP A 33 0.42 -10.79 1.07
N ILE A 34 1.45 -9.98 0.78
CA ILE A 34 1.31 -8.53 0.64
C ILE A 34 0.45 -8.19 -0.57
N THR A 35 -0.72 -7.59 -0.34
CA THR A 35 -1.70 -7.23 -1.36
C THR A 35 -2.12 -5.78 -1.22
N VAL A 36 -2.02 -5.03 -2.31
CA VAL A 36 -2.54 -3.66 -2.42
C VAL A 36 -3.88 -3.70 -3.13
N ILE A 37 -4.93 -3.25 -2.45
CA ILE A 37 -6.32 -3.28 -2.91
C ILE A 37 -6.77 -1.85 -3.18
N ASP A 38 -7.23 -1.59 -4.42
CA ASP A 38 -7.91 -0.35 -4.78
C ASP A 38 -9.38 -0.43 -4.34
N VAL A 39 -9.78 0.44 -3.42
CA VAL A 39 -11.15 0.50 -2.89
C VAL A 39 -11.85 1.80 -3.27
N ARG A 40 -11.29 2.57 -4.22
CA ARG A 40 -11.92 3.80 -4.71
C ARG A 40 -13.27 3.48 -5.35
N GLY A 41 -14.29 4.25 -4.96
CA GLY A 41 -15.67 4.00 -5.39
C GLY A 41 -16.39 2.90 -4.61
N LEU A 42 -15.69 2.14 -3.75
CA LEU A 42 -16.28 1.21 -2.78
C LEU A 42 -16.28 1.79 -1.36
N SER A 43 -15.24 2.56 -1.01
CA SER A 43 -15.10 3.27 0.26
C SER A 43 -14.98 4.77 0.04
N GLN A 44 -15.56 5.55 0.96
CA GLN A 44 -15.37 7.01 1.01
C GLN A 44 -14.29 7.44 2.03
N VAL A 45 -13.69 6.47 2.75
CA VAL A 45 -12.74 6.75 3.84
C VAL A 45 -11.29 6.72 3.37
N THR A 46 -10.94 5.77 2.48
CA THR A 46 -9.58 5.59 1.96
C THR A 46 -9.65 5.14 0.50
N ASP A 47 -8.58 5.40 -0.25
CA ASP A 47 -8.42 5.01 -1.65
C ASP A 47 -7.83 3.59 -1.82
N TYR A 48 -6.87 3.25 -0.97
CA TYR A 48 -6.18 1.96 -1.02
C TYR A 48 -6.10 1.32 0.37
N ILE A 49 -6.09 -0.01 0.39
CA ILE A 49 -5.82 -0.82 1.57
C ILE A 49 -4.63 -1.73 1.25
N VAL A 50 -3.66 -1.79 2.16
CA VAL A 50 -2.54 -2.72 2.07
C VAL A 50 -2.74 -3.79 3.15
N ILE A 51 -2.79 -5.06 2.74
CA ILE A 51 -2.93 -6.21 3.64
C ILE A 51 -1.66 -7.05 3.54
N ALA A 52 -1.11 -7.47 4.67
CA ALA A 52 0.03 -8.35 4.74
C ALA A 52 -0.05 -9.25 5.99
N SER A 53 0.61 -10.40 5.93
CA SER A 53 0.70 -11.38 7.00
C SER A 53 2.08 -11.37 7.63
N GLY A 54 2.14 -11.39 8.96
CA GLY A 54 3.37 -11.62 9.72
C GLY A 54 3.26 -12.87 10.57
N THR A 55 4.40 -13.41 10.97
CA THR A 55 4.50 -14.69 11.68
C THR A 55 4.64 -14.52 13.20
N SER A 56 4.84 -13.31 13.69
CA SER A 56 4.96 -13.01 15.13
C SER A 56 4.68 -11.55 15.47
N ASP A 57 4.27 -11.28 16.70
CA ASP A 57 4.05 -9.91 17.22
C ASP A 57 5.29 -9.03 17.08
N ARG A 58 6.47 -9.59 17.32
CA ARG A 58 7.74 -8.87 17.17
C ARG A 58 7.96 -8.44 15.73
N GLN A 59 7.72 -9.35 14.77
CA GLN A 59 7.80 -9.01 13.35
C GLN A 59 6.77 -7.94 12.99
N MET A 60 5.54 -8.05 13.48
CA MET A 60 4.49 -7.07 13.17
C MET A 60 4.82 -5.65 13.66
N ARG A 61 5.49 -5.51 14.82
CA ARG A 61 5.98 -4.21 15.28
C ARG A 61 7.02 -3.63 14.30
N THR A 62 8.01 -4.43 13.92
CA THR A 62 9.01 -4.01 12.93
C THR A 62 8.40 -3.70 11.57
N ALA A 63 7.39 -4.46 11.14
CA ALA A 63 6.67 -4.23 9.89
C ALA A 63 5.90 -2.90 9.89
N ALA A 64 5.27 -2.55 11.02
CA ALA A 64 4.63 -1.25 11.18
C ALA A 64 5.64 -0.10 11.11
N ASP A 65 6.77 -0.21 11.82
CA ASP A 65 7.84 0.79 11.78
C ASP A 65 8.39 0.94 10.36
N LYS A 66 8.66 -0.18 9.66
CA LYS A 66 9.18 -0.19 8.29
C LYS A 66 8.22 0.41 7.27
N ALA A 67 6.93 0.08 7.36
CA ALA A 67 5.91 0.66 6.50
C ALA A 67 5.81 2.18 6.71
N GLN A 68 5.91 2.65 7.96
CA GLN A 68 5.91 4.08 8.27
C GLN A 68 7.17 4.78 7.72
N GLU A 69 8.37 4.23 7.98
CA GLU A 69 9.65 4.74 7.47
C GLU A 69 9.64 4.87 5.94
N ALA A 70 9.12 3.86 5.23
CA ALA A 70 9.06 3.86 3.78
C ALA A 70 8.13 4.96 3.23
N VAL A 71 7.00 5.23 3.90
CA VAL A 71 6.08 6.29 3.50
C VAL A 71 6.66 7.67 3.81
N GLU A 72 7.27 7.86 4.98
CA GLU A 72 7.92 9.13 5.35
C GLU A 72 9.03 9.54 4.38
N ALA A 73 9.74 8.57 3.79
CA ALA A 73 10.77 8.82 2.79
C ALA A 73 10.24 9.46 1.49
N LEU A 74 8.93 9.44 1.25
CA LEU A 74 8.30 10.08 0.08
C LEU A 74 8.13 11.60 0.23
N GLY A 75 8.30 12.15 1.45
CA GLY A 75 8.04 13.55 1.80
C GLY A 75 6.58 13.85 2.09
#